data_AF-A0A1Q9A483-F1
#
_entry.id   AF-A0A1Q9A483-F1
#
_cell.length_a   1.000
_cell.length_b   1.000
_cell.length_c   1.000
_cell.angle_alpha   90.00
_cell.angle_beta   90.00
_cell.angle_gamma   90.00
#
_symmetry.space_group_name_H-M   'P 1'
#
loop_
_entity.id
_entity.type
_entity.pdbx_description
1 polymer ?
#
loop_
_entity_poly.entity_id
_entity_poly.type
_entity_poly.pdbx_seq_one_letter_code
_entity_poly.pdbx_strand_id
1 'polypeptide(L)'
;MKRLFSVRATFLFLAAVAISGCSDQSSDDNGMRAQLTIYVAPPLLEKGGTVIVVSNSMPLDQWRDLPQGRNPARDDPHNEKKKDIRQGDRLFGAVASEKVSIIEFVYPEGGTFGFNLVPLPQPDGGGNAPAPALMTKRVLVGDGGYRDWKTGKEYLWESVSTIYVAGPEASEGDSRGTSFVEAEIMNLPPQKTTYEGTTVYTPTNEQLEQVLIKPHD
;
A
#
# COMPACT_ATOMS: atom_id res chain seq x y z
N MET A 1 -80.40 -3.31 -41.40
CA MET A 1 -81.00 -4.39 -40.57
C MET A 1 -80.17 -5.67 -40.73
N LYS A 2 -79.93 -6.40 -39.62
CA LYS A 2 -79.38 -7.78 -39.45
C LYS A 2 -77.91 -7.99 -39.91
N ARG A 3 -76.88 -8.02 -39.04
CA ARG A 3 -76.46 -9.00 -37.99
C ARG A 3 -76.49 -10.47 -38.43
N LEU A 4 -75.30 -11.11 -38.43
CA LEU A 4 -75.02 -12.49 -37.96
C LEU A 4 -73.48 -12.64 -37.88
N PHE A 5 -72.87 -12.59 -36.70
CA PHE A 5 -72.51 -13.72 -35.80
C PHE A 5 -71.55 -14.74 -36.42
N SER A 6 -70.34 -14.88 -35.83
CA SER A 6 -69.84 -16.10 -35.16
C SER A 6 -68.30 -16.12 -35.15
N VAL A 7 -67.67 -15.82 -34.01
CA VAL A 7 -66.97 -16.75 -33.09
C VAL A 7 -65.45 -16.81 -33.31
N ARG A 8 -64.79 -16.20 -32.32
CA ARG A 8 -63.45 -16.37 -31.75
C ARG A 8 -62.62 -17.59 -32.19
N ALA A 9 -61.35 -17.32 -32.49
CA ALA A 9 -60.24 -18.07 -31.90
C ALA A 9 -59.04 -17.13 -31.69
N THR A 10 -58.68 -17.00 -30.42
CA THR A 10 -57.59 -16.23 -29.85
C THR A 10 -56.23 -16.84 -30.21
N PHE A 11 -55.26 -16.02 -30.60
CA PHE A 11 -53.87 -16.24 -30.21
C PHE A 11 -53.20 -14.88 -29.97
N LEU A 12 -53.00 -14.57 -28.68
CA LEU A 12 -52.13 -13.50 -28.23
C LEU A 12 -50.70 -13.88 -28.57
N PHE A 13 -49.97 -12.99 -29.23
CA PHE A 13 -48.54 -12.82 -29.00
C PHE A 13 -48.27 -11.32 -28.88
N LEU A 14 -48.29 -10.83 -27.63
CA LEU A 14 -47.67 -9.57 -27.25
C LEU A 14 -46.15 -9.83 -27.19
N ALA A 15 -45.39 -9.27 -28.13
CA ALA A 15 -43.97 -9.04 -27.94
C ALA A 15 -43.79 -7.55 -27.64
N ALA A 16 -43.84 -7.21 -26.36
CA ALA A 16 -43.31 -5.95 -25.85
C ALA A 16 -41.78 -6.07 -25.80
N VAL A 17 -41.06 -5.26 -26.58
CA VAL A 17 -39.65 -5.00 -26.31
C VAL A 17 -39.54 -3.52 -25.94
N ALA A 18 -39.15 -3.31 -24.70
CA ALA A 18 -39.05 -2.04 -24.03
C ALA A 18 -37.94 -1.16 -24.61
N ILE A 19 -38.20 0.15 -24.64
CA ILE A 19 -37.18 1.17 -24.65
C ILE A 19 -36.69 1.28 -23.21
N SER A 20 -35.45 0.88 -22.93
CA SER A 20 -34.71 1.22 -21.71
C SER A 20 -33.23 0.93 -21.92
N GLY A 21 -32.39 1.96 -21.73
CA GLY A 21 -30.94 1.78 -21.53
C GLY A 21 -30.03 2.62 -22.42
N CYS A 22 -30.13 3.95 -22.36
CA CYS A 22 -28.91 4.75 -22.40
C CYS A 22 -28.13 4.43 -21.12
N SER A 23 -27.03 3.71 -21.25
CA SER A 23 -25.77 3.91 -20.53
C SER A 23 -24.92 2.66 -20.71
N ASP A 24 -24.27 2.52 -21.86
CA ASP A 24 -22.90 2.04 -21.80
C ASP A 24 -22.09 3.22 -21.25
N GLN A 25 -22.25 3.43 -19.94
CA GLN A 25 -21.19 4.00 -19.16
C GLN A 25 -20.21 2.85 -19.04
N SER A 26 -19.42 2.65 -20.11
CA SER A 26 -18.10 2.08 -19.97
C SER A 26 -17.44 2.94 -18.91
N SER A 27 -17.47 2.46 -17.67
CA SER A 27 -16.47 2.83 -16.70
C SER A 27 -15.15 2.36 -17.32
N ASP A 28 -14.58 3.21 -18.17
CA ASP A 28 -13.14 3.29 -18.28
C ASP A 28 -12.68 3.39 -16.83
N ASP A 29 -12.21 2.27 -16.30
CA ASP A 29 -11.45 2.18 -15.07
C ASP A 29 -10.10 2.87 -15.36
N ASN A 30 -10.18 4.19 -15.56
CA ASN A 30 -9.14 5.12 -15.96
C ASN A 30 -8.39 5.64 -14.72
N GLY A 31 -8.49 4.93 -13.60
CA GLY A 31 -7.77 5.25 -12.38
C GLY A 31 -6.30 4.89 -12.54
N MET A 32 -5.42 5.89 -12.56
CA MET A 32 -3.98 5.67 -12.49
C MET A 32 -3.62 4.87 -11.22
N ARG A 33 -2.63 4.00 -11.32
CA ARG A 33 -2.21 3.13 -10.22
C ARG A 33 -0.83 3.52 -9.69
N ALA A 34 -0.72 3.58 -8.37
CA ALA A 34 0.56 3.57 -7.66
C ALA A 34 0.87 2.15 -7.14
N GLN A 35 2.00 1.57 -7.55
CA GLN A 35 2.46 0.29 -7.01
C GLN A 35 3.79 0.49 -6.28
N LEU A 36 3.88 0.11 -5.02
CA LEU A 36 5.12 0.13 -4.24
C LEU A 36 5.68 -1.29 -4.05
N THR A 37 6.95 -1.51 -4.42
CA THR A 37 7.70 -2.70 -3.99
C THR A 37 8.64 -2.32 -2.85
N ILE A 38 8.47 -2.99 -1.71
CA ILE A 38 9.30 -2.83 -0.51
C ILE A 38 10.29 -3.97 -0.47
N TYR A 39 11.57 -3.65 -0.63
CA TYR A 39 12.67 -4.60 -0.52
C TYR A 39 13.07 -4.73 0.95
N VAL A 40 12.87 -5.92 1.51
CA VAL A 40 13.18 -6.22 2.91
C VAL A 40 14.63 -6.70 2.99
N ALA A 41 15.48 -5.90 3.63
CA ALA A 41 16.90 -6.18 3.80
C ALA A 41 17.20 -6.65 5.24
N PRO A 42 18.33 -7.31 5.49
CA PRO A 42 18.83 -7.48 6.85
C PRO A 42 19.04 -6.12 7.55
N PRO A 43 18.87 -6.03 8.88
CA PRO A 43 18.48 -7.11 9.80
C PRO A 43 17.01 -7.54 9.74
N LEU A 44 16.09 -6.69 9.26
CA LEU A 44 14.63 -6.96 9.25
C LEU A 44 14.27 -8.29 8.59
N LEU A 45 14.92 -8.63 7.47
CA LEU A 45 14.71 -9.89 6.76
C LEU A 45 15.09 -11.13 7.60
N GLU A 46 16.10 -11.02 8.46
CA GLU A 46 16.65 -12.15 9.21
C GLU A 46 16.06 -12.27 10.61
N LYS A 47 15.81 -11.12 11.26
CA LYS A 47 15.39 -11.02 12.66
C LYS A 47 13.89 -10.82 12.81
N GLY A 48 13.20 -10.40 11.75
CA GLY A 48 11.81 -9.99 11.79
C GLY A 48 11.65 -8.58 12.36
N GLY A 49 10.42 -8.07 12.32
CA GLY A 49 10.09 -6.73 12.78
C GLY A 49 8.76 -6.24 12.24
N THR A 50 8.63 -4.92 12.10
CA THR A 50 7.40 -4.25 11.71
C THR A 50 7.66 -3.30 10.55
N VAL A 51 6.84 -3.41 9.50
CA VAL A 51 6.74 -2.40 8.46
C VAL A 51 5.37 -1.74 8.56
N ILE A 52 5.32 -0.43 8.70
CA ILE A 52 4.09 0.36 8.60
C ILE A 52 4.11 1.04 7.24
N VAL A 53 3.09 0.80 6.43
CA VAL A 53 2.96 1.40 5.10
C VAL A 53 1.81 2.39 5.14
N VAL A 54 2.14 3.65 4.90
CA VAL A 54 1.24 4.78 4.81
C VAL A 54 1.06 5.16 3.35
N SER A 55 -0.17 5.23 2.89
CA SER A 55 -0.55 5.62 1.52
C SER A 55 -1.40 6.87 1.60
N ASN A 56 -0.94 7.95 0.96
CA ASN A 56 -1.68 9.22 0.93
C ASN A 56 -1.97 9.64 -0.51
N SER A 57 -3.19 10.11 -0.75
CA SER A 57 -3.56 10.66 -2.04
C SER A 57 -2.80 11.96 -2.31
N MET A 58 -2.59 12.25 -3.58
CA MET A 58 -2.04 13.51 -4.03
C MET A 58 -2.77 14.01 -5.28
N PRO A 59 -2.90 15.33 -5.45
CA PRO A 59 -3.50 15.92 -6.63
C PRO A 59 -2.88 15.40 -7.94
N LEU A 60 -3.73 15.19 -8.95
CA LEU A 60 -3.34 14.54 -10.20
C LEU A 60 -2.27 15.31 -11.00
N ASP A 61 -2.27 16.64 -10.91
CA ASP A 61 -1.24 17.51 -11.47
C ASP A 61 0.12 17.25 -10.80
N GLN A 62 0.16 17.24 -9.46
CA GLN A 62 1.36 16.93 -8.70
C GLN A 62 1.84 15.50 -8.93
N TRP A 63 0.93 14.54 -9.09
CA TRP A 63 1.27 13.15 -9.45
C TRP A 63 1.99 13.05 -10.79
N ARG A 64 1.51 13.78 -11.80
CA ARG A 64 2.11 13.80 -13.14
C ARG A 64 3.51 14.42 -13.10
N ASP A 65 3.70 15.42 -12.22
CA ASP A 65 4.96 16.16 -12.08
C ASP A 65 5.91 15.58 -11.02
N LEU A 66 5.60 14.41 -10.43
CA LEU A 66 6.46 13.78 -9.43
C LEU A 66 7.88 13.55 -10.00
N PRO A 67 8.93 14.05 -9.32
CA PRO A 67 10.30 13.99 -9.80
C PRO A 67 10.79 12.53 -9.85
N GLN A 68 11.60 12.23 -10.86
CA GLN A 68 12.33 10.97 -10.91
C GLN A 68 13.41 10.97 -9.82
N GLY A 69 13.56 9.86 -9.11
CA GLY A 69 14.53 9.73 -8.02
C GLY A 69 15.09 8.33 -7.91
N ARG A 70 15.76 8.02 -6.79
CA ARG A 70 16.21 6.66 -6.47
C ARG A 70 14.99 5.74 -6.41
N ASN A 71 15.04 4.62 -7.14
CA ASN A 71 13.92 3.69 -7.23
C ASN A 71 14.42 2.26 -7.44
N PRO A 72 14.67 1.48 -6.37
CA PRO A 72 15.17 0.11 -6.48
C PRO A 72 14.23 -0.81 -7.29
N ALA A 73 12.92 -0.52 -7.34
CA ALA A 73 11.97 -1.30 -8.12
C ALA A 73 12.13 -1.08 -9.64
N ARG A 74 12.50 0.12 -10.05
CA ARG A 74 12.84 0.41 -11.46
C ARG A 74 14.13 -0.31 -11.86
N ASP A 75 15.11 -0.37 -10.96
CA ASP A 75 16.43 -0.91 -11.25
C ASP A 75 16.49 -2.45 -11.16
N ASP A 76 15.53 -3.08 -10.49
CA ASP A 76 15.42 -4.55 -10.36
C ASP A 76 14.81 -5.22 -11.61
N PRO A 77 15.58 -5.93 -12.45
CA PRO A 77 15.06 -6.56 -13.67
C PRO A 77 14.09 -7.72 -13.39
N HIS A 78 14.06 -8.26 -12.17
CA HIS A 78 13.23 -9.40 -11.78
C HIS A 78 11.96 -8.99 -11.04
N ASN A 79 11.70 -7.69 -10.89
CA ASN A 79 10.49 -7.22 -10.24
C ASN A 79 9.24 -7.59 -11.06
N GLU A 80 8.47 -8.56 -10.56
CA GLU A 80 7.28 -9.07 -11.24
C GLU A 80 6.19 -8.02 -11.46
N LYS A 81 6.14 -6.95 -10.65
CA LYS A 81 5.13 -5.90 -10.79
C LYS A 81 5.34 -5.03 -12.01
N LYS A 82 6.53 -5.01 -12.61
CA LYS A 82 6.80 -4.26 -13.85
C LYS A 82 5.83 -4.61 -14.99
N LYS A 83 5.37 -5.87 -15.06
CA LYS A 83 4.44 -6.32 -16.10
C LYS A 83 3.01 -5.78 -15.94
N ASP A 84 2.68 -5.30 -14.74
CA ASP A 84 1.33 -4.83 -14.38
C ASP A 84 1.19 -3.30 -14.52
N ILE A 85 2.27 -2.58 -14.84
CA ILE A 85 2.32 -1.11 -14.90
C ILE A 85 1.96 -0.64 -16.31
N ARG A 86 0.92 0.19 -16.41
CA ARG A 86 0.45 0.79 -17.66
C ARG A 86 0.97 2.22 -17.80
N GLN A 87 0.68 2.84 -18.94
CA GLN A 87 0.98 4.26 -19.14
C GLN A 87 0.23 5.11 -18.11
N GLY A 88 0.94 5.97 -17.39
CA GLY A 88 0.38 6.84 -16.34
C GLY A 88 0.42 6.25 -14.93
N ASP A 89 0.61 4.93 -14.80
CA ASP A 89 0.91 4.27 -13.53
C ASP A 89 2.35 4.59 -13.09
N ARG A 90 2.63 4.43 -11.80
CA ARG A 90 4.01 4.48 -11.28
C ARG A 90 4.32 3.26 -10.43
N LEU A 91 5.50 2.70 -10.69
CA LEU A 91 6.13 1.69 -9.84
C LEU A 91 7.19 2.37 -8.97
N PHE A 92 6.95 2.42 -7.67
CA PHE A 92 7.89 2.88 -6.67
C PHE A 92 8.64 1.72 -6.04
N GLY A 93 9.81 2.04 -5.49
CA GLY A 93 10.65 1.11 -4.79
C GLY A 93 11.22 1.76 -3.54
N ALA A 94 11.26 1.01 -2.44
CA ALA A 94 11.91 1.42 -1.20
C ALA A 94 12.60 0.22 -0.54
N VAL A 95 13.59 0.49 0.30
CA VAL A 95 14.28 -0.54 1.10
C VAL A 95 13.91 -0.34 2.58
N ALA A 96 13.52 -1.41 3.25
CA ALA A 96 13.28 -1.47 4.69
C ALA A 96 14.29 -2.46 5.32
N SER A 97 15.12 -1.98 6.26
CA SER A 97 16.16 -2.78 6.91
C SER A 97 16.00 -2.85 8.42
N GLU A 98 15.44 -1.83 9.07
CA GLU A 98 15.41 -1.73 10.52
C GLU A 98 14.24 -2.48 11.15
N LYS A 99 14.36 -2.77 12.46
CA LYS A 99 13.33 -3.46 13.27
C LYS A 99 11.94 -2.86 13.10
N VAL A 100 11.85 -1.54 12.98
CA VAL A 100 10.64 -0.82 12.58
C VAL A 100 10.99 0.07 11.39
N SER A 101 10.17 0.00 10.34
CA SER A 101 10.26 0.90 9.19
C SER A 101 8.88 1.48 8.88
N ILE A 102 8.74 2.80 8.90
CA ILE A 102 7.50 3.49 8.49
C ILE A 102 7.72 4.02 7.09
N ILE A 103 6.87 3.66 6.14
CA ILE A 103 7.01 3.96 4.73
C ILE A 103 5.81 4.78 4.27
N GLU A 104 6.01 6.06 4.01
CA GLU A 104 5.01 6.93 3.40
C GLU A 104 5.20 6.94 1.88
N PHE A 105 4.16 6.60 1.12
CA PHE A 105 4.16 6.77 -0.33
C PHE A 105 2.86 7.41 -0.82
N VAL A 106 2.94 8.01 -2.00
CA VAL A 106 1.83 8.77 -2.60
C VAL A 106 1.13 7.99 -3.70
N TYR A 107 -0.16 8.27 -3.91
CA TYR A 107 -0.95 7.77 -5.04
C TYR A 107 -1.85 8.88 -5.61
N PRO A 108 -2.27 8.82 -6.88
CA PRO A 108 -3.06 9.89 -7.47
C PRO A 108 -4.48 9.90 -6.90
N GLU A 109 -5.02 11.08 -6.60
CA GLU A 109 -6.43 11.27 -6.28
C GLU A 109 -7.33 10.65 -7.37
N GLY A 110 -8.35 9.90 -6.96
CA GLY A 110 -9.22 9.15 -7.86
C GLY A 110 -8.57 7.91 -8.50
N GLY A 111 -7.31 7.62 -8.18
CA GLY A 111 -6.59 6.42 -8.59
C GLY A 111 -6.64 5.30 -7.56
N THR A 112 -5.82 4.27 -7.79
CA THR A 112 -5.67 3.12 -6.89
C THR A 112 -4.24 2.94 -6.45
N PHE A 113 -4.03 2.23 -5.35
CA PHE A 113 -2.69 1.89 -4.89
C PHE A 113 -2.58 0.44 -4.42
N GLY A 114 -1.35 -0.06 -4.44
CA GLY A 114 -1.01 -1.37 -3.89
C GLY A 114 0.46 -1.43 -3.52
N PHE A 115 0.79 -2.37 -2.64
CA PHE A 115 2.17 -2.63 -2.27
C PHE A 115 2.44 -4.12 -2.08
N ASN A 116 3.69 -4.51 -2.24
CA ASN A 116 4.19 -5.86 -1.95
C ASN A 116 5.54 -5.77 -1.27
N LEU A 117 5.83 -6.77 -0.43
CA LEU A 117 7.14 -6.93 0.20
C LEU A 117 7.85 -8.08 -0.50
N VAL A 118 9.13 -7.91 -0.81
CA VAL A 118 10.00 -8.94 -1.39
C VAL A 118 11.34 -8.92 -0.66
N PRO A 119 12.06 -10.05 -0.54
CA PRO A 119 13.41 -10.02 -0.02
C PRO A 119 14.30 -9.14 -0.92
N LEU A 120 15.21 -8.37 -0.33
CA LEU A 120 16.22 -7.63 -1.10
C LEU A 120 17.08 -8.64 -1.88
N PRO A 121 17.19 -8.53 -3.22
CA PRO A 121 18.06 -9.38 -4.00
C PRO A 121 19.50 -9.27 -3.48
N GLN A 122 20.10 -10.40 -3.14
CA GLN A 122 21.53 -10.44 -2.86
C GLN A 122 22.28 -10.41 -4.20
N PRO A 123 23.31 -9.57 -4.36
CA PRO A 123 24.22 -9.68 -5.49
C PRO A 123 24.87 -11.06 -5.40
N ASP A 124 24.54 -11.87 -6.40
CA ASP A 124 25.11 -13.15 -6.80
C ASP A 124 26.49 -13.45 -6.21
N GLY A 125 26.53 -14.36 -5.22
CA GLY A 125 27.73 -15.10 -4.84
C GLY A 125 28.37 -14.72 -3.50
N GLY A 126 27.99 -15.41 -2.43
CA GLY A 126 28.70 -15.30 -1.16
C GLY A 126 28.39 -16.36 -0.09
N GLY A 127 27.40 -17.23 -0.28
CA GLY A 127 27.15 -18.32 0.64
C GLY A 127 26.00 -19.20 0.16
N ASN A 128 26.18 -20.51 0.24
CA ASN A 128 25.17 -21.53 -0.09
C ASN A 128 23.95 -21.54 0.86
N ALA A 129 23.75 -20.50 1.66
CA ALA A 129 22.56 -20.38 2.48
C ALA A 129 21.45 -19.75 1.62
N PRO A 130 20.32 -20.43 1.38
CA PRO A 130 19.18 -19.77 0.76
C PRO A 130 18.80 -18.57 1.61
N ALA A 131 18.64 -17.39 0.99
CA ALA A 131 18.11 -16.23 1.69
C ALA A 131 16.81 -16.64 2.39
N PRO A 132 16.60 -16.30 3.67
CA PRO A 132 15.43 -16.73 4.41
C PRO A 132 14.17 -16.30 3.64
N ALA A 133 13.22 -17.24 3.51
CA ALA A 133 11.97 -16.96 2.84
C ALA A 133 11.24 -15.84 3.59
N LEU A 134 10.93 -14.74 2.89
CA LEU A 134 10.21 -13.63 3.48
C LEU A 134 8.78 -14.09 3.82
N MET A 135 8.47 -14.11 5.12
CA MET A 135 7.12 -14.39 5.62
C MET A 135 6.56 -13.13 6.28
N THR A 136 5.39 -12.70 5.82
CA THR A 136 4.75 -11.47 6.30
C THR A 136 3.27 -11.67 6.55
N LYS A 137 2.73 -10.97 7.53
CA LYS A 137 1.30 -10.92 7.80
C LYS A 137 0.86 -9.48 8.03
N ARG A 138 -0.19 -9.05 7.31
CA ARG A 138 -0.83 -7.77 7.61
C ARG A 138 -1.69 -7.93 8.86
N VAL A 139 -1.35 -7.21 9.92
CA VAL A 139 -1.97 -7.35 11.25
C VAL A 139 -2.97 -6.24 11.55
N LEU A 140 -2.82 -5.07 10.94
CA LEU A 140 -3.72 -3.92 11.09
C LEU A 140 -3.86 -3.17 9.76
N VAL A 141 -5.06 -2.64 9.52
CA VAL A 141 -5.40 -1.70 8.45
C VAL A 141 -6.31 -0.64 9.03
N GLY A 142 -6.07 0.62 8.71
CA GLY A 142 -6.90 1.73 9.15
C GLY A 142 -6.45 3.05 8.52
N ASP A 143 -6.87 4.13 9.15
CA ASP A 143 -6.33 5.46 8.99
C ASP A 143 -5.45 5.80 10.20
N GLY A 144 -4.77 6.94 10.16
CA GLY A 144 -3.94 7.39 11.26
C GLY A 144 -3.42 8.79 11.04
N GLY A 145 -2.36 9.12 11.76
CA GLY A 145 -1.71 10.41 11.67
C GLY A 145 -1.00 10.78 12.96
N TYR A 146 -0.30 11.90 12.92
CA TYR A 146 0.38 12.41 14.10
C TYR A 146 0.42 13.93 14.09
N ARG A 147 0.53 14.50 15.29
CA ARG A 147 0.83 15.92 15.47
C ARG A 147 2.29 16.05 15.85
N ASP A 148 3.03 16.83 15.07
CA ASP A 148 4.43 17.15 15.37
C ASP A 148 4.48 18.04 16.63
N TRP A 149 5.16 17.59 17.67
CA TRP A 149 5.20 18.25 18.98
C TRP A 149 5.96 19.57 18.96
N LYS A 150 6.87 19.78 18.01
CA LYS A 150 7.68 21.00 17.92
C LYS A 150 6.95 22.11 17.18
N THR A 151 6.26 21.76 16.11
CA THR A 151 5.62 22.71 15.18
C THR A 151 4.12 22.80 15.37
N GLY A 152 3.52 21.81 16.04
CA GLY A 152 2.09 21.67 16.20
C GLY A 152 1.36 21.27 14.92
N LYS A 153 2.07 21.02 13.82
CA LYS A 153 1.49 20.64 12.53
C LYS A 153 0.93 19.22 12.58
N GLU A 154 -0.26 19.04 12.03
CA GLU A 154 -0.92 17.75 11.91
C GLU A 154 -0.59 17.10 10.55
N TYR A 155 -0.34 15.80 10.59
CA TYR A 155 -0.11 14.94 9.45
C TYR A 155 -1.20 13.87 9.45
N LEU A 156 -1.98 13.83 8.38
CA LEU A 156 -3.04 12.84 8.18
C LEU A 156 -2.47 11.67 7.37
N TRP A 157 -2.77 10.45 7.80
CA TRP A 157 -2.46 9.22 7.08
C TRP A 157 -3.76 8.55 6.65
N GLU A 158 -4.07 8.61 5.35
CA GLU A 158 -5.36 8.15 4.81
C GLU A 158 -5.50 6.63 4.86
N SER A 159 -4.41 5.91 4.58
CA SER A 159 -4.37 4.46 4.66
C SER A 159 -3.08 3.99 5.29
N VAL A 160 -3.20 3.36 6.45
CA VAL A 160 -2.11 2.75 7.21
C VAL A 160 -2.29 1.23 7.18
N SER A 161 -1.25 0.52 6.80
CA SER A 161 -1.17 -0.93 6.91
C SER A 161 0.04 -1.31 7.76
N THR A 162 -0.21 -2.05 8.84
CA THR A 162 0.85 -2.57 9.70
C THR A 162 1.12 -4.02 9.34
N ILE A 163 2.35 -4.31 8.97
CA ILE A 163 2.82 -5.61 8.51
C ILE A 163 3.84 -6.15 9.52
N TYR A 164 3.51 -7.29 10.07
CA TYR A 164 4.44 -8.13 10.80
C TYR A 164 5.35 -8.86 9.80
N VAL A 165 6.65 -8.68 9.95
CA VAL A 165 7.69 -9.46 9.24
C VAL A 165 8.18 -10.52 10.21
N ALA A 166 8.02 -11.78 9.85
CA ALA A 166 8.34 -12.88 10.74
C ALA A 166 9.85 -13.06 10.91
N GLY A 167 10.26 -13.36 12.14
CA GLY A 167 11.64 -13.69 12.47
C GLY A 167 11.77 -14.01 13.97
N PRO A 168 12.97 -14.43 14.43
CA PRO A 168 13.19 -14.88 15.80
C PRO A 168 13.07 -13.77 16.86
N GLU A 169 13.13 -12.49 16.48
CA GLU A 169 13.14 -11.35 17.40
C GLU A 169 11.87 -10.48 17.30
N ALA A 170 10.83 -10.97 16.63
CA ALA A 170 9.59 -10.22 16.43
C ALA A 170 8.34 -11.09 16.58
N SER A 171 7.26 -10.49 17.06
CA SER A 171 5.93 -11.09 17.14
C SER A 171 4.86 -10.19 16.52
N GLU A 172 3.69 -10.77 16.19
CA GLU A 172 2.52 -9.97 15.76
C GLU A 172 2.10 -8.94 16.83
N GLY A 173 2.30 -9.28 18.11
CA GLY A 173 2.02 -8.38 19.24
C GLY A 173 2.89 -7.13 19.22
N ASP A 174 4.19 -7.29 18.92
CA ASP A 174 5.12 -6.17 18.80
C ASP A 174 4.73 -5.23 17.65
N SER A 175 4.28 -5.79 16.51
CA SER A 175 3.79 -4.99 15.39
C SER A 175 2.52 -4.22 15.72
N ARG A 176 1.59 -4.83 16.45
CA ARG A 176 0.40 -4.12 16.96
C ARG A 176 0.80 -3.01 17.94
N GLY A 177 1.68 -3.30 18.90
CA GLY A 177 2.22 -2.32 19.84
C GLY A 177 2.88 -1.14 19.15
N THR A 178 3.70 -1.41 18.13
CA THR A 178 4.36 -0.38 17.30
C THR A 178 3.34 0.53 16.63
N SER A 179 2.25 -0.03 16.08
CA SER A 179 1.17 0.75 15.45
C SER A 179 0.45 1.67 16.44
N PHE A 180 0.38 1.30 17.72
CA PHE A 180 -0.23 2.17 18.74
C PHE A 180 0.65 3.36 19.14
N VAL A 181 1.96 3.27 18.94
CA VAL A 181 2.92 4.32 19.31
C VAL A 181 3.61 4.97 18.11
N GLU A 182 3.07 4.77 16.90
CA GLU A 182 3.66 5.28 15.66
C GLU A 182 3.72 6.81 15.65
N ALA A 183 2.76 7.48 16.29
CA ALA A 183 2.76 8.93 16.44
C ALA A 183 3.91 9.43 17.35
N GLU A 184 4.18 8.74 18.46
CA GLU A 184 5.32 9.02 19.33
C GLU A 184 6.65 8.75 18.61
N ILE A 185 6.74 7.65 17.86
CA ILE A 185 7.91 7.32 17.03
C ILE A 185 8.21 8.47 16.06
N MET A 186 7.21 8.97 15.34
CA MET A 186 7.37 10.07 14.39
C MET A 186 7.78 11.39 15.06
N ASN A 187 7.53 11.54 16.36
CA ASN A 187 7.96 12.69 17.16
C ASN A 187 9.39 12.56 17.72
N LEU A 188 10.02 11.39 17.59
CA LEU A 188 11.42 11.14 17.96
C LEU A 188 12.39 11.33 16.79
N PRO A 189 12.15 12.31 15.90
CA PRO A 189 12.64 12.38 14.51
C PRO A 189 13.48 11.18 14.03
N PRO A 190 12.84 10.08 13.54
CA PRO A 190 13.56 8.94 12.99
C PRO A 190 14.39 9.34 11.76
N GLN A 191 15.46 8.58 11.47
CA GLN A 191 16.25 8.81 10.27
C GLN A 191 15.37 8.66 9.03
N LYS A 192 15.52 9.56 8.06
CA LYS A 192 14.73 9.62 6.83
C LYS A 192 15.56 9.24 5.63
N THR A 193 15.03 8.34 4.79
CA THR A 193 15.54 8.05 3.44
C THR A 193 14.45 8.30 2.41
N THR A 194 14.74 9.13 1.40
CA THR A 194 13.79 9.45 0.33
C THR A 194 14.10 8.66 -0.94
N TYR A 195 13.04 8.10 -1.52
CA TYR A 195 12.98 7.45 -2.82
C TYR A 195 11.99 8.21 -3.71
N GLU A 196 11.90 7.83 -4.98
CA GLU A 196 10.85 8.34 -5.86
C GLU A 196 9.46 8.08 -5.26
N GLY A 197 8.70 9.15 -5.03
CA GLY A 197 7.33 9.11 -4.49
C GLY A 197 7.18 8.43 -3.12
N THR A 198 8.28 8.14 -2.42
CA THR A 198 8.27 7.34 -1.19
C THR A 198 9.29 7.87 -0.19
N THR A 199 8.96 7.84 1.08
CA THR A 199 9.86 8.15 2.20
C THR A 199 9.85 7.00 3.19
N VAL A 200 11.03 6.57 3.62
CA VAL A 200 11.20 5.57 4.69
C VAL A 200 11.76 6.27 5.92
N TYR A 201 11.10 6.07 7.05
CA TYR A 201 11.54 6.48 8.37
C TYR A 201 12.00 5.25 9.15
N THR A 202 13.20 5.32 9.70
CA THR A 202 13.87 4.22 10.38
C THR A 202 14.24 4.66 11.80
N PRO A 203 13.34 4.45 12.79
CA PRO A 203 13.68 4.69 14.18
C PRO A 203 14.79 3.76 14.66
N THR A 204 15.69 4.28 15.49
CA THR A 204 16.73 3.48 16.14
C THR A 204 16.15 2.65 17.28
N ASN A 205 16.89 1.63 17.74
CA ASN A 205 16.46 0.85 18.90
C ASN A 205 16.28 1.72 20.15
N GLU A 206 17.14 2.72 20.36
CA GLU A 206 17.03 3.65 21.49
C GLU A 206 15.78 4.52 21.40
N GLN A 207 15.34 4.90 20.19
CA GLN A 207 14.08 5.61 20.00
C GLN A 207 12.89 4.68 20.26
N LEU A 208 12.96 3.44 19.79
CA LEU A 208 11.93 2.43 20.04
C LEU A 208 11.80 2.09 21.52
N GLU A 209 12.90 1.97 22.27
CA GLU A 209 12.88 1.71 23.72
C GLU A 209 12.19 2.83 24.52
N GLN A 210 12.26 4.08 24.06
CA GLN A 210 11.58 5.21 24.72
C GLN A 210 10.05 5.14 24.64
N VAL A 211 9.51 4.40 23.67
CA VAL A 211 8.07 4.40 23.36
C VAL A 211 7.43 3.02 23.46
N LEU A 212 8.18 1.94 23.21
CA LEU A 212 7.71 0.55 23.30
C LEU A 212 7.80 -0.02 24.73
N ILE A 213 8.28 0.76 25.71
CA ILE A 213 8.35 0.36 27.11
C ILE A 213 7.55 1.32 27.98
N LYS A 214 6.30 0.95 28.26
CA LYS A 214 5.72 1.02 29.61
C LYS A 214 4.84 -0.21 29.83
N PRO A 215 5.31 -1.25 30.53
CA PRO A 215 4.41 -2.12 31.26
C PRO A 215 3.61 -1.22 32.21
N HIS A 216 2.30 -1.20 32.05
CA HIS A 216 1.44 -0.82 33.16
C HIS A 216 1.52 -1.96 34.17
N ASP A 217 2.23 -1.72 35.27
CA ASP A 217 2.00 -2.44 36.53
C ASP A 217 0.58 -2.14 37.05
#